data_AF-A0A923CU34-F1
#
_entry.id   AF-A0A923CU34-F1
#
_cell.length_a   1.000
_cell.length_b   1.000
_cell.length_c   1.000
_cell.angle_alpha   90.00
_cell.angle_beta   90.00
_cell.angle_gamma   90.00
#
_symmetry.space_group_name_H-M   'P 1'
#
loop_
_entity.id
_entity.type
_entity.pdbx_description
1 polymer ?
#
loop_
_entity_poly.entity_id
_entity_poly.type
_entity_poly.pdbx_seq_one_letter_code
_entity_poly.pdbx_strand_id
1 'polypeptide(L)' 'MTLHTHEFVETYDGFLGFGLSRETDENTVICYLQKFSDDKLIQHMVKQMTDENLEKVFEMIS' A
#
# COMPACT_ATOMS: atom_id res chain seq x y z
N MET A 1 -15.76 8.31 12.74
CA MET A 1 -15.19 8.87 11.50
C MET A 1 -13.94 8.07 11.21
N THR A 2 -13.83 7.48 10.03
CA THR A 2 -12.59 6.83 9.56
C THR A 2 -11.65 7.93 9.09
N LEU A 3 -10.47 8.04 9.68
CA LEU A 3 -9.46 9.05 9.30
C LEU A 3 -8.80 8.71 7.96
N HIS A 4 -8.82 7.43 7.57
CA HIS A 4 -8.19 6.91 6.36
C HIS A 4 -9.25 6.46 5.34
N THR A 5 -9.01 6.76 4.07
CA THR A 5 -9.89 6.44 2.94
C THR A 5 -9.13 5.63 1.90
N HIS A 6 -9.64 4.45 1.54
CA HIS A 6 -9.05 3.54 0.54
C HIS A 6 -9.91 3.50 -0.73
N GLU A 7 -10.37 4.67 -1.20
CA GLU A 7 -11.32 4.74 -2.32
C GLU A 7 -10.61 4.53 -3.67
N PHE A 8 -9.38 5.01 -3.82
CA PHE A 8 -8.67 5.00 -5.11
C PHE A 8 -8.54 3.58 -5.66
N VAL A 9 -8.13 2.61 -4.85
CA VAL A 9 -8.00 1.20 -5.26
C VAL A 9 -9.33 0.56 -5.67
N GLU A 10 -10.45 1.04 -5.13
CA GLU A 10 -11.80 0.54 -5.44
C GLU A 10 -12.39 1.21 -6.68
N THR A 11 -12.02 2.47 -6.96
CA THR A 11 -12.58 3.25 -8.06
C THR A 11 -11.70 3.30 -9.32
N TYR A 12 -10.40 3.02 -9.19
CA TYR A 12 -9.47 3.08 -10.32
C TYR A 12 -9.60 1.82 -11.20
N ASP A 13 -10.04 2.02 -12.44
CA ASP A 13 -10.21 0.98 -13.47
C ASP A 13 -9.09 1.00 -14.54
N GLY A 14 -8.11 1.88 -14.36
CA GLY A 14 -6.98 2.03 -15.27
C GLY A 14 -5.96 0.91 -15.17
N PHE A 15 -5.01 0.91 -16.09
CA PHE A 15 -3.93 -0.07 -16.10
C PHE A 15 -2.99 0.12 -14.90
N LEU A 16 -2.61 -1.00 -14.28
CA LEU A 16 -1.59 -1.06 -13.24
C LEU A 16 -0.31 -1.65 -13.84
N GLY A 17 0.76 -0.87 -13.87
CA GLY A 17 2.05 -1.30 -14.37
C GLY A 17 3.04 -0.16 -14.47
N PHE A 18 4.31 -0.52 -14.38
CA PHE A 18 5.42 0.44 -14.39
C PHE A 18 6.02 0.61 -15.79
N GLY A 19 6.52 1.81 -16.08
CA GLY A 19 7.38 2.11 -17.23
C GLY A 19 6.63 2.57 -18.48
N LEU A 20 5.30 2.74 -18.41
CA LEU A 20 4.50 3.26 -19.52
C LEU A 20 4.37 4.78 -19.45
N SER A 21 4.14 5.33 -18.26
CA SER A 21 4.14 6.76 -18.01
C SER A 21 4.29 7.02 -16.51
N ARG A 22 4.77 8.21 -16.14
CA ARG A 22 4.86 8.63 -14.73
C ARG A 22 3.49 8.58 -14.03
N GLU A 23 2.43 8.97 -14.72
CA GLU A 23 1.07 8.93 -14.19
C GLU A 23 0.64 7.48 -13.89
N THR A 24 0.90 6.56 -14.81
CA THR A 24 0.60 5.14 -14.60
C THR A 24 1.42 4.56 -13.46
N ASP A 25 2.69 4.93 -13.34
CA ASP A 25 3.56 4.52 -12.24
C ASP A 25 3.02 5.02 -10.90
N GLU A 26 2.64 6.31 -10.81
CA GLU A 26 2.06 6.92 -9.62
C GLU A 26 0.74 6.24 -9.22
N ASN A 27 -0.18 6.04 -10.17
CA ASN A 27 -1.45 5.32 -9.94
C ASN A 27 -1.20 3.88 -9.45
N THR A 28 -0.19 3.22 -10.01
CA THR A 28 0.21 1.86 -9.63
C THR A 28 0.70 1.82 -8.18
N VAL A 29 1.55 2.78 -7.78
CA VAL A 29 2.01 2.91 -6.39
C VAL A 29 0.84 3.15 -5.45
N ILE A 30 -0.07 4.08 -5.77
CA ILE A 30 -1.22 4.40 -4.91
C ILE A 30 -2.09 3.15 -4.70
N CYS A 31 -2.41 2.43 -5.77
CA CYS A 31 -3.20 1.20 -5.69
C CYS A 31 -2.53 0.15 -4.79
N TYR A 32 -1.23 -0.10 -4.98
CA TYR A 32 -0.54 -1.11 -4.17
C TYR A 32 -0.41 -0.71 -2.71
N LEU A 33 -0.14 0.56 -2.40
CA LEU A 33 -0.09 1.04 -1.01
C LEU A 33 -1.45 0.93 -0.32
N GLN A 34 -2.55 1.25 -1.03
CA GLN A 34 -3.89 1.08 -0.48
C GLN A 34 -4.26 -0.40 -0.28
N LYS A 35 -3.93 -1.30 -1.21
CA LYS A 35 -4.10 -2.75 -1.04
C LYS A 35 -3.29 -3.26 0.14
N PHE A 36 -2.05 -2.79 0.28
CA PHE A 36 -1.18 -3.19 1.38
C PHE A 36 -1.75 -2.75 2.72
N SER A 37 -2.37 -1.57 2.78
CA SER A 37 -2.96 -1.01 3.99
C SER A 37 -4.29 -1.66 4.41
N ASP A 38 -4.74 -2.73 3.74
CA ASP A 38 -5.88 -3.52 4.21
C ASP A 38 -5.59 -4.09 5.61
N ASP A 39 -6.51 -3.84 6.55
CA ASP A 39 -6.35 -4.22 7.96
C ASP A 39 -6.08 -5.72 8.13
N LYS A 40 -6.77 -6.57 7.37
CA LYS A 40 -6.62 -8.03 7.50
C LYS A 40 -5.26 -8.47 6.96
N LEU A 41 -4.83 -7.90 5.84
CA LEU A 41 -3.54 -8.20 5.23
C LEU A 41 -2.40 -7.76 6.15
N ILE A 42 -2.37 -6.51 6.61
CA ILE A 42 -1.32 -6.00 7.51
C ILE A 42 -1.26 -6.80 8.80
N GLN A 43 -2.41 -7.09 9.43
CA GLN A 43 -2.43 -7.89 10.65
C GLN A 43 -1.90 -9.31 10.46
N HIS A 44 -2.07 -9.89 9.27
CA HIS A 44 -1.49 -11.18 8.94
C HIS A 44 0.01 -11.08 8.70
N MET A 45 0.45 -10.09 7.92
CA MET A 45 1.85 -9.89 7.54
C MET A 45 2.74 -9.53 8.73
N VAL A 46 2.30 -8.60 9.59
CA VAL A 46 3.05 -8.13 10.77
C VAL A 46 3.41 -9.29 11.70
N LYS A 47 2.55 -10.32 11.82
CA LYS A 47 2.82 -11.50 12.66
C LYS A 47 3.97 -12.39 12.14
N GLN A 48 4.32 -12.25 10.86
CA GLN A 48 5.40 -13.01 10.23
C GLN A 48 6.70 -12.19 10.14
N MET A 49 6.67 -10.91 10.51
CA MET A 49 7.85 -10.06 10.51
C MET A 49 8.72 -10.34 11.74
N THR A 50 10.03 -10.30 11.55
CA THR A 50 10.99 -10.24 12.67
C THR A 50 10.98 -8.84 13.27
N ASP A 51 11.47 -8.69 14.50
CA ASP A 51 11.60 -7.38 15.15
C ASP A 51 12.41 -6.39 14.29
N GLU A 52 13.49 -6.84 13.65
CA GLU A 52 14.28 -6.04 12.70
C GLU A 52 13.44 -5.54 11.51
N ASN A 53 12.55 -6.38 10.98
CA ASN A 53 11.68 -5.96 9.87
C ASN A 53 10.62 -4.97 10.33
N LEU A 54 10.10 -5.11 11.55
CA LEU A 54 9.16 -4.16 12.15
C LEU A 54 9.82 -2.77 12.32
N GLU A 55 11.06 -2.74 12.81
CA GLU A 55 11.84 -1.51 12.95
C GLU A 55 12.10 -0.84 11.60
N LYS A 56 12.54 -1.60 10.58
CA LYS A 56 12.74 -1.06 9.23
C LYS A 56 11.46 -0.48 8.62
N VAL A 57 10.32 -1.16 8.79
CA VAL A 57 9.03 -0.64 8.30
C VAL A 57 8.70 0.67 8.99
N PHE A 58 8.87 0.75 10.32
CA PHE A 58 8.67 1.98 11.07
C PHE A 58 9.58 3.12 10.58
N GLU A 59 10.88 2.87 10.39
CA GLU A 59 11.83 3.86 9.86
C GLU A 59 11.46 4.37 8.46
N MET A 60 10.87 3.52 7.62
CA MET A 60 10.50 3.89 6.24
C MET A 60 9.25 4.76 6.15
N ILE A 61 8.30 4.64 7.08
CA ILE A 61 6.96 5.24 6.96
C ILE A 61 6.55 6.18 8.08
N SER A 62 7.34 6.28 9.17
CA SER A 62 7.07 7.17 10.31
C SER A 62 7.28 8.65 10.04
#